data_AF-A0A6I4T5B1-F1
#
_entry.id   AF-A0A6I4T5B1-F1
#
_cell.length_a   1.000
_cell.length_b   1.000
_cell.length_c   1.000
_cell.angle_alpha   90.00
_cell.angle_beta   90.00
_cell.angle_gamma   90.00
#
_symmetry.space_group_name_H-M   'P 1'
#
loop_
_entity.id
_entity.type
_entity.pdbx_description
1 polymer ?
#
loop_
_entity_poly.entity_id
_entity_poly.type
_entity_poly.pdbx_seq_one_letter_code
_entity_poly.pdbx_strand_id
1 'polypeptide(L)'
;MILHVPLFKPAFKPAFTAISLVALSCGLAACGDDGVNSAPPPAMGGGGTPSPSPSPSPTPTPGSSDSVAAALGVTSDRAFETATSSFAVRPPSTLYGDQYAEPFGEGTTIDYDAGADSYTYTRSDGLSVTVTPDDIDEDGQLEGEGGIFGSTGGGTAYVVEDGTITHTIAMVPPGDYGDLSFSYMTVSLWNVNDSSDNSNEVEWQVWGLQTETMPTSGTATYSLDGAIGANGFDASAGIVGAAYDFLNGDSTGELSVDFGSGDISTMLHLIGYDHVAEESRDFGEFSGSGEITSGAQYGGTFAAGGEFYGAFFGPEAQETAFSFYIDTSDLDVTGIAMGFKK
;
A
#
# COMPACT_ATOMS: atom_id res chain seq x y z
N MET A 1 -27.96 -11.42 -14.44
CA MET A 1 -26.78 -11.90 -15.18
C MET A 1 -25.61 -11.37 -14.39
N ILE A 2 -24.98 -12.22 -13.58
CA ILE A 2 -23.93 -11.83 -12.62
C ILE A 2 -22.64 -11.72 -13.42
N LEU A 3 -22.07 -10.52 -13.48
CA LEU A 3 -20.80 -10.23 -14.12
C LEU A 3 -19.72 -11.07 -13.43
N HIS A 4 -19.09 -12.01 -14.15
CA HIS A 4 -17.87 -12.67 -13.70
C HIS A 4 -16.72 -11.72 -14.06
N VAL A 5 -16.42 -10.77 -13.16
CA VAL A 5 -15.05 -10.29 -13.04
C VAL A 5 -14.22 -11.52 -12.65
N PRO A 6 -12.99 -11.74 -13.16
CA PRO A 6 -12.10 -12.74 -12.58
C PRO A 6 -11.75 -12.31 -11.15
N LEU A 7 -12.71 -12.51 -10.24
CA LEU A 7 -12.49 -12.54 -8.81
C LEU A 7 -11.50 -13.68 -8.56
N PHE A 8 -10.46 -13.37 -7.79
CA PHE A 8 -9.75 -14.35 -6.99
C PHE A 8 -10.77 -15.38 -6.48
N LYS A 9 -10.63 -16.64 -6.90
CA LYS A 9 -11.43 -17.73 -6.34
C LYS A 9 -10.75 -18.12 -5.03
N PRO A 10 -11.27 -17.74 -3.84
CA PRO A 10 -10.86 -18.44 -2.64
C PRO A 10 -11.28 -19.90 -2.83
N ALA A 11 -10.32 -20.82 -2.74
CA ALA A 11 -10.60 -22.24 -2.72
C ALA A 11 -11.41 -22.56 -1.45
N PHE A 12 -12.73 -22.47 -1.55
CA PHE A 12 -13.67 -22.73 -0.46
C PHE A 12 -13.56 -24.20 -0.01
N LYS A 13 -12.71 -24.47 1.00
CA LYS A 13 -12.72 -25.74 1.73
C LYS A 13 -13.80 -25.65 2.81
N PRO A 14 -14.80 -26.55 2.85
CA PRO A 14 -15.80 -26.53 3.91
C PRO A 14 -15.14 -26.95 5.24
N ALA A 15 -14.93 -26.01 6.15
CA ALA A 15 -14.49 -26.29 7.50
C ALA A 15 -15.65 -26.84 8.35
N PHE A 16 -15.43 -28.03 8.90
CA PHE A 16 -16.31 -28.71 9.83
C PHE A 16 -16.48 -27.90 11.13
N THR A 17 -17.73 -27.71 11.54
CA THR A 17 -18.12 -27.13 12.83
C THR A 17 -17.64 -28.02 14.00
N ALA A 18 -16.83 -27.45 14.90
CA ALA A 18 -16.65 -27.97 16.25
C ALA A 18 -16.91 -26.86 17.27
N ILE A 19 -18.07 -26.95 17.92
CA ILE A 19 -18.47 -26.14 19.06
C ILE A 19 -17.55 -26.48 20.24
N SER A 20 -16.89 -25.49 20.84
CA SER A 20 -16.36 -25.64 22.20
C SER A 20 -16.54 -24.38 23.03
N LEU A 21 -17.27 -24.58 24.12
CA LEU A 21 -17.70 -23.64 25.14
C LEU A 21 -16.57 -23.48 26.19
N VAL A 22 -16.08 -22.26 26.43
CA VAL A 22 -15.24 -21.97 27.62
C VAL A 22 -15.66 -20.65 28.25
N ALA A 23 -15.61 -20.65 29.58
CA ALA A 23 -16.42 -19.89 30.51
C ALA A 23 -15.93 -18.47 30.80
N LEU A 24 -16.93 -17.64 31.09
CA LEU A 24 -16.89 -16.32 31.70
C LEU A 24 -16.29 -16.38 33.13
N SER A 25 -15.35 -15.51 33.46
CA SER A 25 -15.11 -15.12 34.86
C SER A 25 -14.82 -13.62 34.99
N CYS A 26 -15.69 -12.96 35.75
CA CYS A 26 -15.56 -11.58 36.20
C CYS A 26 -14.62 -11.50 37.41
N GLY A 27 -13.90 -10.39 37.54
CA GLY A 27 -13.25 -9.98 38.78
C GLY A 27 -13.14 -8.47 38.85
N LEU A 28 -14.05 -7.84 39.60
CA LEU A 28 -14.05 -6.42 39.97
C LEU A 28 -13.67 -6.25 41.46
N ALA A 29 -13.19 -5.04 41.78
CA ALA A 29 -13.10 -4.38 43.10
C ALA A 29 -11.90 -4.75 44.00
N ALA A 30 -11.31 -3.87 44.85
CA ALA A 30 -11.36 -2.41 45.08
C ALA A 30 -10.33 -2.05 46.19
N CYS A 31 -9.98 -0.76 46.27
CA CYS A 31 -9.58 0.10 47.41
C CYS A 31 -8.54 -0.31 48.49
N GLY A 32 -7.75 0.71 48.88
CA GLY A 32 -7.02 0.85 50.14
C GLY A 32 -5.53 1.12 49.90
N ASP A 33 -4.82 2.03 50.55
CA ASP A 33 -5.11 2.86 51.72
C ASP A 33 -3.99 3.91 51.85
N ASP A 34 -4.26 4.99 52.58
CA ASP A 34 -3.35 6.10 52.86
C ASP A 34 -2.15 5.72 53.75
N GLY A 35 -0.97 6.30 53.51
CA GLY A 35 0.21 6.10 54.35
C GLY A 35 1.27 7.21 54.26
N VAL A 36 1.32 8.05 55.29
CA VAL A 36 2.30 9.14 55.48
C VAL A 36 3.62 8.69 56.11
N ASN A 37 4.67 9.47 55.83
CA ASN A 37 5.91 9.67 56.61
C ASN A 37 6.88 8.50 56.81
N SER A 38 8.11 8.66 56.29
CA SER A 38 9.26 9.11 57.07
C SER A 38 10.51 9.21 56.19
N ALA A 39 11.21 10.34 56.25
CA ALA A 39 12.51 10.52 55.62
C ALA A 39 13.57 9.60 56.28
N PRO A 40 14.34 8.82 55.50
CA PRO A 40 15.47 8.07 56.04
C PRO A 40 16.71 8.96 56.21
N PRO A 41 17.59 8.63 57.19
CA PRO A 41 18.84 9.36 57.44
C PRO A 41 19.88 9.11 56.32
N PRO A 42 20.88 9.99 56.14
CA PRO A 42 21.93 9.80 55.14
C PRO A 42 22.80 8.61 55.53
N ALA A 43 22.73 7.54 54.73
CA ALA A 43 23.57 6.36 54.87
C ALA A 43 24.99 6.67 54.38
N MET A 44 25.95 6.55 55.29
CA MET A 44 27.38 6.60 55.01
C MET A 44 27.82 5.41 54.16
N GLY A 45 28.84 5.66 53.32
CA GLY A 45 29.39 4.75 52.35
C GLY A 45 29.75 3.36 52.88
N GLY A 46 29.31 2.35 52.14
CA GLY A 46 29.82 0.99 52.19
C GLY A 46 30.05 0.53 50.76
N GLY A 47 31.30 0.16 50.44
CA GLY A 47 31.67 -0.40 49.15
C GLY A 47 30.89 -1.68 48.87
N GLY A 48 29.88 -1.57 48.02
CA GLY A 48 29.16 -2.71 47.45
C GLY A 48 29.97 -3.30 46.32
N THR A 49 30.25 -4.60 46.43
CA THR A 49 30.68 -5.46 45.33
C THR A 49 29.78 -5.21 44.11
N PRO A 50 30.32 -4.97 42.90
CA PRO A 50 29.50 -4.68 41.73
C PRO A 50 28.52 -5.82 41.49
N SER A 51 27.23 -5.48 41.55
CA SER A 51 26.15 -6.36 41.11
C SER A 51 26.44 -6.76 39.66
N PRO A 52 26.35 -8.04 39.29
CA PRO A 52 26.50 -8.44 37.89
C PRO A 52 25.51 -7.64 37.07
N SER A 53 26.03 -6.93 36.06
CA SER A 53 25.21 -6.25 35.07
C SER A 53 24.23 -7.29 34.51
N PRO A 54 22.92 -6.98 34.41
CA PRO A 54 22.00 -7.86 33.73
C PRO A 54 22.60 -8.17 32.35
N SER A 55 22.68 -9.47 32.03
CA SER A 55 23.07 -9.90 30.69
C SER A 55 22.12 -9.19 29.73
N PRO A 56 22.62 -8.51 28.68
CA PRO A 56 21.74 -7.95 27.67
C PRO A 56 20.83 -9.08 27.20
N SER A 57 19.52 -8.82 27.22
CA SER A 57 18.56 -9.70 26.57
C SER A 57 19.04 -9.86 25.13
N PRO A 58 19.12 -11.08 24.58
CA PRO A 58 19.48 -11.25 23.18
C PRO A 58 18.55 -10.36 22.36
N THR A 59 19.12 -9.43 21.59
CA THR A 59 18.37 -8.74 20.54
C THR A 59 17.86 -9.85 19.63
N PRO A 60 16.53 -9.96 19.42
CA PRO A 60 16.01 -10.94 18.49
C PRO A 60 16.74 -10.78 17.17
N THR A 61 17.39 -11.84 16.71
CA THR A 61 17.94 -11.88 15.36
C THR A 61 16.73 -11.81 14.43
N PRO A 62 16.68 -10.84 13.49
CA PRO A 62 15.60 -10.79 12.52
C PRO A 62 15.40 -12.16 11.89
N GLY A 63 14.13 -12.57 11.78
CA GLY A 63 13.74 -13.72 10.96
C GLY A 63 14.27 -13.58 9.54
N SER A 64 14.27 -14.67 8.78
CA SER A 64 14.77 -14.70 7.41
C SER A 64 14.28 -13.50 6.58
N SER A 65 15.21 -12.99 5.77
CA SER A 65 15.27 -11.74 5.00
C SER A 65 14.16 -11.46 3.98
N ASP A 66 12.96 -12.02 4.13
CA ASP A 66 11.95 -12.03 3.07
C ASP A 66 10.86 -10.97 3.27
N SER A 67 10.92 -10.19 4.36
CA SER A 67 9.95 -9.12 4.59
C SER A 67 10.25 -7.88 3.74
N VAL A 68 9.20 -7.20 3.29
CA VAL A 68 9.28 -6.01 2.43
C VAL A 68 10.08 -4.88 3.10
N ALA A 69 9.83 -4.64 4.40
CA ALA A 69 10.58 -3.65 5.17
C ALA A 69 12.05 -4.03 5.30
N ALA A 70 12.37 -5.31 5.52
CA ALA A 70 13.76 -5.78 5.53
C ALA A 70 14.44 -5.59 4.17
N ALA A 71 13.72 -5.80 3.06
CA ALA A 71 14.22 -5.55 1.69
C ALA A 71 14.49 -4.05 1.44
N LEU A 72 13.74 -3.15 2.07
CA LEU A 72 14.03 -1.70 2.13
C LEU A 72 15.20 -1.36 3.08
N GLY A 73 15.78 -2.33 3.78
CA GLY A 73 16.84 -2.12 4.78
C GLY A 73 16.34 -1.60 6.13
N VAL A 74 15.04 -1.71 6.41
CA VAL A 74 14.42 -1.29 7.67
C VAL A 74 14.50 -2.44 8.68
N THR A 75 15.18 -2.18 9.82
CA THR A 75 15.49 -3.20 10.84
C THR A 75 14.90 -2.89 12.23
N SER A 76 14.07 -1.86 12.31
CA SER A 76 13.37 -1.43 13.52
C SER A 76 11.95 -1.02 13.17
N ASP A 77 11.10 -0.89 14.19
CA ASP A 77 9.72 -0.41 14.03
C ASP A 77 9.70 0.91 13.24
N ARG A 78 8.78 0.99 12.29
CA ARG A 78 8.68 2.15 11.38
C ARG A 78 7.25 2.32 10.87
N ALA A 79 6.76 3.55 10.95
CA ALA A 79 5.58 3.98 10.23
C ALA A 79 5.97 4.45 8.83
N PHE A 80 5.20 4.04 7.83
CA PHE A 80 5.28 4.54 6.46
C PHE A 80 3.99 5.30 6.13
N GLU A 81 4.17 6.51 5.62
CA GLU A 81 3.12 7.22 4.91
C GLU A 81 2.99 6.63 3.51
N THR A 82 1.77 6.55 2.99
CA THR A 82 1.48 6.09 1.63
C THR A 82 0.79 7.19 0.84
N ALA A 83 1.05 7.28 -0.47
CA ALA A 83 0.06 7.84 -1.38
C ALA A 83 -0.88 6.70 -1.78
N THR A 84 -2.17 6.91 -1.58
CA THR A 84 -3.21 5.92 -1.83
C THR A 84 -4.01 6.34 -3.05
N SER A 85 -4.47 5.39 -3.85
CA SER A 85 -5.65 5.59 -4.69
C SER A 85 -6.60 4.44 -4.48
N SER A 86 -7.90 4.70 -4.58
CA SER A 86 -8.90 3.65 -4.32
C SER A 86 -10.00 3.63 -5.36
N PHE A 87 -10.66 2.47 -5.43
CA PHE A 87 -12.00 2.33 -5.98
C PHE A 87 -12.81 1.37 -5.13
N ALA A 88 -14.12 1.61 -5.03
CA ALA A 88 -15.03 0.75 -4.27
C ALA A 88 -16.25 0.35 -5.09
N VAL A 89 -16.59 -0.93 -5.16
CA VAL A 89 -17.86 -1.43 -5.70
C VAL A 89 -18.83 -1.63 -4.53
N ARG A 90 -19.98 -0.94 -4.52
CA ARG A 90 -20.96 -0.98 -3.41
C ARG A 90 -22.40 -1.11 -3.91
N PRO A 91 -23.15 -2.19 -3.61
CA PRO A 91 -24.57 -2.29 -3.99
C PRO A 91 -25.43 -1.13 -3.43
N PRO A 92 -26.48 -0.69 -4.15
CA PRO A 92 -27.00 -1.23 -5.40
C PRO A 92 -26.27 -0.73 -6.65
N SER A 93 -25.18 0.04 -6.52
CA SER A 93 -24.45 0.52 -7.70
C SER A 93 -23.83 -0.66 -8.44
N THR A 94 -23.96 -0.61 -9.76
CA THR A 94 -23.29 -1.52 -10.69
C THR A 94 -22.00 -0.92 -11.23
N LEU A 95 -21.77 0.36 -10.99
CA LEU A 95 -20.54 1.04 -11.35
C LEU A 95 -19.62 1.02 -10.13
N TYR A 96 -18.35 0.70 -10.41
CA TYR A 96 -17.19 1.13 -9.65
C TYR A 96 -17.47 2.54 -9.08
N GLY A 97 -17.54 2.63 -7.77
CA GLY A 97 -18.03 3.77 -6.99
C GLY A 97 -17.00 4.87 -6.90
N ASP A 98 -16.91 5.51 -5.73
CA ASP A 98 -16.01 6.64 -5.50
C ASP A 98 -14.56 6.24 -5.84
N GLN A 99 -13.95 6.98 -6.76
CA GLN A 99 -12.53 6.88 -7.09
C GLN A 99 -11.85 8.15 -6.60
N TYR A 100 -10.73 7.99 -5.92
CA TYR A 100 -9.95 9.11 -5.42
C TYR A 100 -8.47 8.73 -5.30
N ALA A 101 -7.64 9.75 -5.21
CA ALA A 101 -6.25 9.65 -4.81
C ALA A 101 -6.04 10.52 -3.57
N GLU A 102 -5.29 10.02 -2.60
CA GLU A 102 -4.94 10.71 -1.37
C GLU A 102 -3.41 10.93 -1.31
N PRO A 103 -2.96 12.11 -0.85
CA PRO A 103 -1.53 12.37 -0.68
C PRO A 103 -0.91 11.58 0.47
N PHE A 104 0.41 11.57 0.48
CA PHE A 104 1.21 11.02 1.59
C PHE A 104 0.78 11.61 2.93
N GLY A 105 0.43 10.72 3.86
CA GLY A 105 0.01 11.07 5.21
C GLY A 105 -1.48 11.37 5.38
N GLU A 106 -2.26 11.40 4.29
CA GLU A 106 -3.72 11.56 4.35
C GLU A 106 -4.48 10.25 4.04
N GLY A 107 -3.86 9.32 3.31
CA GLY A 107 -4.43 8.01 3.00
C GLY A 107 -4.12 6.93 4.05
N THR A 108 -3.62 5.79 3.58
CA THR A 108 -3.34 4.65 4.46
C THR A 108 -1.99 4.80 5.16
N THR A 109 -1.91 4.52 6.46
CA THR A 109 -0.64 4.38 7.17
C THR A 109 -0.28 2.92 7.32
N ILE A 110 1.02 2.61 7.19
CA ILE A 110 1.55 1.25 7.34
C ILE A 110 2.56 1.26 8.48
N ASP A 111 2.21 0.65 9.60
CA ASP A 111 3.10 0.48 10.75
C ASP A 111 3.76 -0.91 10.71
N TYR A 112 5.07 -0.93 10.49
CA TYR A 112 5.89 -2.14 10.55
C TYR A 112 6.42 -2.36 11.97
N ASP A 113 6.17 -3.54 12.54
CA ASP A 113 6.77 -4.03 13.79
C ASP A 113 7.91 -5.01 13.45
N ALA A 114 9.15 -4.61 13.72
CA ALA A 114 10.32 -5.42 13.36
C ALA A 114 10.51 -6.63 14.28
N GLY A 115 9.94 -6.62 15.48
CA GLY A 115 10.00 -7.73 16.42
C GLY A 115 9.04 -8.86 16.04
N ALA A 116 7.89 -8.51 15.46
CA ALA A 116 6.86 -9.44 15.02
C ALA A 116 6.90 -9.76 13.51
N ASP A 117 7.66 -8.99 12.72
CA ASP A 117 7.64 -9.00 11.25
C ASP A 117 6.21 -8.82 10.70
N SER A 118 5.46 -7.90 11.30
CA SER A 118 4.06 -7.64 10.97
C SER A 118 3.86 -6.23 10.45
N TYR A 119 2.77 -6.06 9.70
CA TYR A 119 2.37 -4.77 9.12
C TYR A 119 0.95 -4.47 9.55
N THR A 120 0.73 -3.30 10.15
CA THR A 120 -0.61 -2.80 10.45
C THR A 120 -0.97 -1.71 9.46
N TYR A 121 -1.99 -1.97 8.65
CA TYR A 121 -2.57 -1.02 7.74
C TYR A 121 -3.71 -0.29 8.46
N THR A 122 -3.76 1.03 8.36
CA THR A 122 -4.86 1.84 8.91
C THR A 122 -5.28 2.88 7.89
N ARG A 123 -6.54 2.82 7.47
CA ARG A 123 -7.15 3.76 6.52
C ARG A 123 -7.53 5.07 7.21
N SER A 124 -7.75 6.10 6.41
CA SER A 124 -8.23 7.41 6.87
C SER A 124 -9.62 7.35 7.54
N ASP A 125 -10.44 6.35 7.21
CA ASP A 125 -11.75 6.09 7.83
C ASP A 125 -11.66 5.29 9.16
N GLY A 126 -10.46 4.85 9.55
CA GLY A 126 -10.19 4.10 10.77
C GLY A 126 -10.31 2.58 10.64
N LEU A 127 -10.65 2.03 9.47
CA LEU A 127 -10.54 0.59 9.22
C LEU A 127 -9.07 0.17 9.29
N SER A 128 -8.79 -0.92 10.00
CA SER A 128 -7.42 -1.39 10.22
C SER A 128 -7.33 -2.91 10.17
N VAL A 129 -6.19 -3.41 9.69
CA VAL A 129 -5.84 -4.84 9.70
C VAL A 129 -4.35 -4.99 9.97
N THR A 130 -4.00 -5.97 10.80
CA THR A 130 -2.61 -6.38 10.99
C THR A 130 -2.39 -7.69 10.27
N VAL A 131 -1.36 -7.76 9.43
CA VAL A 131 -0.91 -8.98 8.76
C VAL A 131 0.44 -9.42 9.32
N THR A 132 0.59 -10.73 9.48
CA THR A 132 1.76 -11.39 10.03
C THR A 132 2.23 -12.49 9.07
N PRO A 133 3.40 -13.10 9.28
CA PRO A 133 3.85 -14.22 8.46
C PRO A 133 2.90 -15.43 8.49
N ASP A 134 2.11 -15.61 9.56
CA ASP A 134 1.12 -16.68 9.66
C ASP A 134 -0.11 -16.45 8.75
N ASP A 135 -0.32 -15.22 8.28
CA ASP A 135 -1.42 -14.83 7.39
C ASP A 135 -1.06 -14.93 5.90
N ILE A 136 0.17 -15.36 5.57
CA ILE A 136 0.62 -15.52 4.19
C ILE A 136 -0.21 -16.62 3.52
N ASP A 137 -0.80 -16.29 2.37
CA ASP A 137 -1.54 -17.25 1.57
C ASP A 137 -0.58 -18.11 0.73
N GLU A 138 -0.03 -19.16 1.33
CA GLU A 138 0.92 -20.08 0.67
C GLU A 138 0.30 -20.85 -0.51
N ASP A 139 -1.01 -21.14 -0.41
CA ASP A 139 -1.79 -21.79 -1.46
C ASP A 139 -2.24 -20.77 -2.51
N GLY A 140 -2.40 -19.51 -2.10
CA GLY A 140 -2.66 -18.33 -2.92
C GLY A 140 -1.43 -17.93 -3.71
N GLN A 141 -1.13 -18.70 -4.74
CA GLN A 141 -0.77 -18.05 -6.00
C GLN A 141 -1.75 -16.88 -6.17
N LEU A 142 -1.24 -15.68 -6.44
CA LEU A 142 -2.08 -14.65 -7.03
C LEU A 142 -2.53 -15.22 -8.40
N GLU A 143 -3.53 -16.12 -8.42
CA GLU A 143 -3.99 -16.88 -9.60
C GLU A 143 -4.76 -15.99 -10.59
N GLY A 144 -4.74 -14.67 -10.37
CA GLY A 144 -5.14 -13.70 -11.37
C GLY A 144 -3.97 -13.39 -12.29
N GLU A 145 -4.18 -13.50 -13.61
CA GLU A 145 -3.33 -12.93 -14.66
C GLU A 145 -3.21 -11.39 -14.59
N GLY A 146 -3.56 -10.75 -13.46
CA GLY A 146 -3.58 -9.31 -13.23
C GLY A 146 -3.01 -8.90 -11.86
N GLY A 147 -2.06 -9.67 -11.31
CA GLY A 147 -1.20 -9.12 -10.26
C GLY A 147 -0.32 -7.98 -10.82
N ILE A 148 0.18 -7.09 -9.97
CA ILE A 148 0.97 -5.90 -10.34
C ILE A 148 2.09 -6.19 -11.37
N PHE A 149 2.59 -7.42 -11.40
CA PHE A 149 3.60 -7.89 -12.34
C PHE A 149 3.28 -9.24 -13.00
N GLY A 150 1.99 -9.64 -13.07
CA GLY A 150 1.57 -10.90 -13.68
C GLY A 150 2.26 -12.13 -13.08
N SER A 151 1.70 -12.70 -12.00
CA SER A 151 1.98 -14.04 -11.48
C SER A 151 3.39 -14.63 -11.78
N THR A 152 4.41 -14.36 -10.95
CA THR A 152 5.61 -15.22 -10.69
C THR A 152 6.79 -14.47 -10.03
N GLY A 153 6.78 -13.13 -9.98
CA GLY A 153 8.02 -12.36 -9.81
C GLY A 153 8.47 -11.87 -8.43
N GLY A 154 7.76 -12.15 -7.32
CA GLY A 154 8.31 -11.85 -5.97
C GLY A 154 7.46 -11.06 -4.98
N GLY A 155 6.15 -10.92 -5.20
CA GLY A 155 5.25 -10.34 -4.18
C GLY A 155 4.76 -11.37 -3.15
N THR A 156 4.33 -10.88 -1.98
CA THR A 156 3.70 -11.66 -0.90
C THR A 156 2.25 -11.25 -0.74
N ALA A 157 1.35 -12.23 -0.63
CA ALA A 157 -0.06 -12.01 -0.37
C ALA A 157 -0.43 -12.48 1.04
N TYR A 158 -1.19 -11.66 1.77
CA TYR A 158 -1.70 -11.93 3.11
C TYR A 158 -3.23 -11.94 3.07
N VAL A 159 -3.85 -12.86 3.79
CA VAL A 159 -5.31 -12.97 3.90
C VAL A 159 -5.74 -13.03 5.36
N VAL A 160 -6.57 -12.07 5.78
CA VAL A 160 -7.13 -12.00 7.14
C VAL A 160 -8.65 -11.91 7.08
N GLU A 161 -9.32 -12.77 7.83
CA GLU A 161 -10.79 -12.73 7.98
C GLU A 161 -11.18 -12.06 9.30
N ASP A 162 -11.95 -10.98 9.24
CA ASP A 162 -12.56 -10.30 10.40
C ASP A 162 -14.10 -10.26 10.25
N GLY A 163 -14.75 -11.30 10.78
CA GLY A 163 -16.21 -11.43 10.72
C GLY A 163 -16.72 -11.64 9.29
N THR A 164 -17.36 -10.63 8.71
CA THR A 164 -17.86 -10.67 7.32
C THR A 164 -16.88 -10.05 6.33
N ILE A 165 -15.80 -9.44 6.83
CA ILE A 165 -14.78 -8.76 6.04
C ILE A 165 -13.61 -9.71 5.80
N THR A 166 -13.19 -9.81 4.55
CA THR A 166 -11.94 -10.44 4.16
C THR A 166 -10.99 -9.37 3.66
N HIS A 167 -9.84 -9.25 4.31
CA HIS A 167 -8.74 -8.40 3.88
C HIS A 167 -7.75 -9.25 3.07
N THR A 168 -7.40 -8.78 1.88
CA THR A 168 -6.29 -9.34 1.10
C THR A 168 -5.28 -8.22 0.85
N ILE A 169 -4.06 -8.40 1.34
CA ILE A 169 -2.97 -7.43 1.12
C ILE A 169 -1.90 -8.10 0.28
N ALA A 170 -1.64 -7.55 -0.90
CA ALA A 170 -0.51 -7.93 -1.73
C ALA A 170 0.58 -6.87 -1.61
N MET A 171 1.82 -7.27 -1.37
CA MET A 171 2.96 -6.36 -1.33
C MET A 171 4.05 -6.81 -2.30
N VAL A 172 4.68 -5.86 -2.98
CA VAL A 172 5.81 -6.13 -3.87
C VAL A 172 7.08 -5.48 -3.33
N PRO A 173 8.07 -6.26 -2.85
CA PRO A 173 9.29 -5.71 -2.27
C PRO A 173 10.16 -5.02 -3.34
N PRO A 174 11.09 -4.14 -2.93
CA PRO A 174 12.19 -3.70 -3.78
C PRO A 174 12.90 -4.88 -4.46
N GLY A 175 13.23 -4.72 -5.74
CA GLY A 175 13.84 -5.78 -6.53
C GLY A 175 13.82 -5.51 -8.03
N ASP A 176 14.22 -6.53 -8.79
CA ASP A 176 14.24 -6.52 -10.26
C ASP A 176 13.01 -7.25 -10.81
N TYR A 177 12.20 -6.55 -11.61
CA TYR A 177 10.95 -7.01 -12.21
C TYR A 177 10.99 -6.77 -13.72
N GLY A 178 11.59 -7.70 -14.45
CA GLY A 178 11.82 -7.53 -15.88
C GLY A 178 12.84 -6.41 -16.16
N ASP A 179 12.42 -5.37 -16.87
CA ASP A 179 13.26 -4.19 -17.16
C ASP A 179 13.16 -3.11 -16.06
N LEU A 180 12.34 -3.34 -15.03
CA LEU A 180 12.17 -2.43 -13.90
C LEU A 180 13.05 -2.87 -12.73
N SER A 181 13.69 -1.91 -12.05
CA SER A 181 14.49 -2.17 -10.85
C SER A 181 14.29 -1.03 -9.87
N PHE A 182 13.71 -1.32 -8.71
CA PHE A 182 13.49 -0.33 -7.64
C PHE A 182 14.12 -0.79 -6.33
N SER A 183 14.72 0.15 -5.61
CA SER A 183 15.50 -0.10 -4.39
C SER A 183 14.93 0.63 -3.16
N TYR A 184 14.15 1.69 -3.37
CA TYR A 184 13.77 2.61 -2.30
C TYR A 184 12.27 2.73 -2.07
N MET A 185 11.47 2.14 -2.95
CA MET A 185 10.01 2.12 -2.85
C MET A 185 9.46 0.71 -2.92
N THR A 186 8.20 0.57 -2.58
CA THR A 186 7.42 -0.64 -2.65
C THR A 186 5.99 -0.28 -3.00
N VAL A 187 5.27 -1.26 -3.53
CA VAL A 187 3.85 -1.14 -3.83
C VAL A 187 3.09 -2.13 -2.97
N SER A 188 1.96 -1.69 -2.43
CA SER A 188 0.95 -2.57 -1.88
C SER A 188 -0.41 -2.36 -2.53
N LEU A 189 -1.20 -3.43 -2.52
CA LEU A 189 -2.61 -3.42 -2.87
C LEU A 189 -3.38 -4.00 -1.69
N TRP A 190 -4.36 -3.27 -1.19
CA TRP A 190 -5.26 -3.75 -0.15
C TRP A 190 -6.68 -3.87 -0.69
N ASN A 191 -7.15 -5.12 -0.81
CA ASN A 191 -8.54 -5.43 -1.13
C ASN A 191 -9.32 -5.73 0.15
N VAL A 192 -10.45 -5.07 0.32
CA VAL A 192 -11.40 -5.24 1.41
C VAL A 192 -12.72 -5.72 0.82
N ASN A 193 -13.06 -6.97 1.09
CA ASN A 193 -14.32 -7.57 0.66
C ASN A 193 -15.27 -7.72 1.86
N ASP A 194 -16.45 -7.11 1.83
CA ASP A 194 -17.48 -7.32 2.87
C ASP A 194 -18.66 -8.09 2.30
N SER A 195 -18.81 -9.33 2.77
CA SER A 195 -19.91 -10.21 2.37
C SER A 195 -21.28 -9.78 2.92
N SER A 196 -21.32 -8.88 3.91
CA SER A 196 -22.56 -8.42 4.54
C SER A 196 -23.39 -7.54 3.61
N ASP A 197 -22.72 -6.72 2.80
CA ASP A 197 -23.33 -5.83 1.81
C ASP A 197 -22.90 -6.13 0.37
N ASN A 198 -22.00 -7.11 0.17
CA ASN A 198 -21.34 -7.45 -1.09
C ASN A 198 -20.54 -6.28 -1.66
N SER A 199 -19.88 -5.50 -0.81
CA SER A 199 -18.93 -4.49 -1.23
C SER A 199 -17.53 -5.06 -1.46
N ASN A 200 -16.80 -4.43 -2.37
CA ASN A 200 -15.40 -4.72 -2.63
C ASN A 200 -14.64 -3.42 -2.87
N GLU A 201 -13.66 -3.12 -2.04
CA GLU A 201 -12.87 -1.90 -2.10
C GLU A 201 -11.40 -2.24 -2.26
N VAL A 202 -10.74 -1.59 -3.21
CA VAL A 202 -9.33 -1.84 -3.52
C VAL A 202 -8.58 -0.53 -3.38
N GLU A 203 -7.48 -0.57 -2.62
CA GLU A 203 -6.54 0.54 -2.47
C GLU A 203 -5.18 0.17 -3.06
N TRP A 204 -4.72 0.97 -4.01
CA TRP A 204 -3.36 0.98 -4.51
C TRP A 204 -2.52 1.93 -3.69
N GLN A 205 -1.33 1.51 -3.28
CA GLN A 205 -0.50 2.28 -2.35
C GLN A 205 0.96 2.23 -2.78
N VAL A 206 1.62 3.38 -2.72
CA VAL A 206 3.08 3.50 -2.89
C VAL A 206 3.70 4.02 -1.60
N TRP A 207 4.77 3.38 -1.14
CA TRP A 207 5.48 3.76 0.08
C TRP A 207 6.95 3.32 0.04
N GLY A 208 7.74 3.75 1.03
CA GLY A 208 9.15 3.40 1.12
C GLY A 208 10.02 4.45 1.79
N LEU A 209 11.30 4.47 1.39
CA LEU A 209 12.32 5.41 1.87
C LEU A 209 12.31 6.69 1.03
N GLN A 210 11.45 7.64 1.41
CA GLN A 210 11.38 8.96 0.77
C GLN A 210 12.74 9.69 0.83
N THR A 211 13.02 10.52 -0.19
CA THR A 211 14.24 11.32 -0.27
C THR A 211 14.33 12.34 0.87
N GLU A 212 15.26 12.13 1.81
CA GLU A 212 15.41 13.04 2.96
C GLU A 212 15.97 14.42 2.57
N THR A 213 16.89 14.47 1.59
CA THR A 213 17.51 15.72 1.12
C THR A 213 17.30 15.88 -0.37
N MET A 214 16.24 16.60 -0.73
CA MET A 214 15.93 16.88 -2.13
C MET A 214 17.02 17.71 -2.81
N PRO A 215 17.31 17.46 -4.11
CA PRO A 215 18.04 18.41 -4.93
C PRO A 215 17.36 19.78 -4.88
N THR A 216 18.14 20.87 -4.92
CA THR A 216 17.63 22.25 -4.83
C THR A 216 17.76 23.03 -6.13
N SER A 217 18.23 22.38 -7.19
CA SER A 217 18.40 22.96 -8.53
C SER A 217 18.56 21.87 -9.58
N GLY A 218 18.40 22.26 -10.85
CA GLY A 218 18.49 21.34 -11.99
C GLY A 218 17.16 20.66 -12.27
N THR A 219 17.14 19.87 -13.35
CA THR A 219 15.96 19.15 -13.81
C THR A 219 16.23 17.65 -13.84
N ALA A 220 15.20 16.84 -13.69
CA ALA A 220 15.25 15.40 -13.92
C ALA A 220 14.01 14.93 -14.66
N THR A 221 14.18 13.83 -15.40
CA THR A 221 13.10 13.14 -16.11
C THR A 221 13.11 11.68 -15.70
N TYR A 222 11.92 11.12 -15.46
CA TYR A 222 11.69 9.76 -15.00
C TYR A 222 10.87 9.02 -16.06
N SER A 223 11.32 7.85 -16.53
CA SER A 223 10.49 6.96 -17.36
C SER A 223 9.50 6.23 -16.47
N LEU A 224 8.23 6.20 -16.86
CA LEU A 224 7.17 5.42 -16.22
C LEU A 224 6.80 4.16 -17.04
N ASP A 225 7.56 3.88 -18.09
CA ASP A 225 7.25 2.84 -19.08
C ASP A 225 7.19 1.45 -18.44
N GLY A 226 6.06 0.75 -18.65
CA GLY A 226 5.83 -0.58 -18.09
C GLY A 226 5.61 -0.61 -16.57
N ALA A 227 5.64 0.54 -15.89
CA ALA A 227 5.59 0.67 -14.43
C ALA A 227 4.32 1.40 -13.95
N ILE A 228 3.24 1.28 -14.72
CA ILE A 228 1.91 1.82 -14.42
C ILE A 228 1.00 0.65 -14.05
N GLY A 229 0.36 0.74 -12.89
CA GLY A 229 -0.62 -0.24 -12.45
C GLY A 229 -1.89 0.43 -12.00
N ALA A 230 -2.98 0.11 -12.68
CA ALA A 230 -4.26 0.78 -12.47
C ALA A 230 -5.42 -0.13 -12.83
N ASN A 231 -6.59 0.22 -12.32
CA ASN A 231 -7.86 -0.33 -12.77
C ASN A 231 -8.72 0.82 -13.27
N GLY A 232 -9.39 0.62 -14.40
CA GLY A 232 -10.24 1.64 -14.97
C GLY A 232 -11.45 1.07 -15.66
N PHE A 233 -12.35 1.96 -16.04
CA PHE A 233 -13.65 1.65 -16.56
C PHE A 233 -14.01 2.58 -17.71
N ASP A 234 -14.58 2.04 -18.77
CA ASP A 234 -15.16 2.87 -19.82
C ASP A 234 -16.52 3.44 -19.39
N ALA A 235 -16.50 4.68 -18.90
CA ALA A 235 -17.68 5.44 -18.49
C ALA A 235 -18.76 5.53 -19.59
N SER A 236 -18.37 5.45 -20.86
CA SER A 236 -19.27 5.55 -22.01
C SER A 236 -20.06 4.26 -22.30
N ALA A 237 -19.58 3.11 -21.84
CA ALA A 237 -20.20 1.80 -22.08
C ALA A 237 -21.42 1.50 -21.17
N GLY A 238 -21.74 2.41 -20.24
CA GLY A 238 -22.90 2.29 -19.35
C GLY A 238 -22.73 1.21 -18.27
N ILE A 239 -23.82 0.76 -17.66
CA ILE A 239 -23.84 -0.10 -16.44
C ILE A 239 -23.07 -1.44 -16.56
N VAL A 240 -22.77 -1.90 -17.77
CA VAL A 240 -22.03 -3.15 -18.03
C VAL A 240 -20.63 -2.84 -18.58
N GLY A 241 -20.13 -1.63 -18.36
CA GLY A 241 -18.90 -1.17 -19.01
C GLY A 241 -17.74 -2.11 -18.78
N ALA A 242 -16.86 -2.16 -19.77
CA ALA A 242 -15.65 -2.96 -19.72
C ALA A 242 -14.77 -2.43 -18.59
N ALA A 243 -14.32 -3.35 -17.73
CA ALA A 243 -13.26 -3.10 -16.78
C ALA A 243 -11.94 -3.36 -17.48
N TYR A 244 -11.00 -2.44 -17.32
CA TYR A 244 -9.69 -2.48 -17.95
C TYR A 244 -8.62 -2.61 -16.89
N ASP A 245 -7.70 -3.53 -17.14
CA ASP A 245 -6.45 -3.66 -16.40
C ASP A 245 -5.32 -2.96 -17.18
N PHE A 246 -4.51 -2.16 -16.50
CA PHE A 246 -3.39 -1.43 -17.10
C PHE A 246 -2.04 -2.06 -16.77
N LEU A 247 -2.03 -3.25 -16.16
CA LEU A 247 -0.84 -3.97 -15.67
C LEU A 247 -0.07 -4.77 -16.72
N ASN A 248 -0.55 -4.84 -17.96
CA ASN A 248 0.08 -5.65 -18.99
C ASN A 248 1.38 -5.06 -19.56
N GLY A 249 1.84 -3.91 -19.03
CA GLY A 249 3.08 -3.24 -19.43
C GLY A 249 2.98 -2.45 -20.74
N ASP A 250 1.79 -2.36 -21.36
CA ASP A 250 1.61 -1.59 -22.59
C ASP A 250 1.50 -0.08 -22.33
N SER A 251 1.15 0.32 -21.11
CA SER A 251 1.07 1.73 -20.72
C SER A 251 2.47 2.35 -20.58
N THR A 252 2.60 3.59 -21.03
CA THR A 252 3.87 4.34 -21.00
C THR A 252 3.72 5.69 -20.32
N GLY A 253 4.82 6.32 -19.94
CA GLY A 253 4.73 7.60 -19.25
C GLY A 253 6.05 8.29 -18.99
N GLU A 254 5.96 9.57 -18.66
CA GLU A 254 7.11 10.37 -18.26
C GLU A 254 6.71 11.37 -17.18
N LEU A 255 7.55 11.50 -16.15
CA LEU A 255 7.49 12.59 -15.17
C LEU A 255 8.75 13.43 -15.30
N SER A 256 8.60 14.74 -15.40
CA SER A 256 9.69 15.72 -15.39
C SER A 256 9.55 16.66 -14.20
N VAL A 257 10.67 16.97 -13.55
CA VAL A 257 10.76 17.89 -12.41
C VAL A 257 11.84 18.94 -12.64
N ASP A 258 11.57 20.17 -12.25
CA ASP A 258 12.60 21.21 -12.02
C ASP A 258 12.74 21.42 -10.51
N PHE A 259 13.86 20.97 -9.94
CA PHE A 259 14.10 21.04 -8.49
C PHE A 259 14.37 22.45 -7.96
N GLY A 260 14.64 23.42 -8.84
CA GLY A 260 14.85 24.81 -8.45
C GLY A 260 13.53 25.57 -8.26
N SER A 261 12.57 25.32 -9.14
CA SER A 261 11.22 25.88 -9.05
C SER A 261 10.25 25.02 -8.23
N GLY A 262 10.46 23.70 -8.22
CA GLY A 262 9.52 22.73 -7.68
C GLY A 262 8.48 22.26 -8.71
N ASP A 263 8.54 22.73 -9.96
CA ASP A 263 7.52 22.42 -10.97
C ASP A 263 7.58 20.94 -11.39
N ILE A 264 6.41 20.31 -11.50
CA ILE A 264 6.22 18.94 -11.98
C ILE A 264 5.38 18.96 -13.26
N SER A 265 5.80 18.18 -14.25
CA SER A 265 5.02 17.85 -15.44
C SER A 265 4.97 16.33 -15.58
N THR A 266 3.80 15.76 -15.85
CA THR A 266 3.64 14.33 -16.08
C THR A 266 2.84 14.08 -17.35
N MET A 267 3.08 12.96 -18.00
CA MET A 267 2.25 12.42 -19.07
C MET A 267 2.11 10.92 -18.88
N LEU A 268 0.89 10.42 -18.97
CA LEU A 268 0.57 8.99 -19.01
C LEU A 268 -0.08 8.67 -20.35
N HIS A 269 0.39 7.64 -21.04
CA HIS A 269 -0.32 7.03 -22.16
C HIS A 269 -0.89 5.69 -21.69
N LEU A 270 -2.21 5.64 -21.57
CA LEU A 270 -2.90 4.52 -20.93
C LEU A 270 -3.47 3.55 -21.97
N ILE A 271 -3.01 2.31 -21.92
CA ILE A 271 -3.52 1.20 -22.72
C ILE A 271 -4.03 0.14 -21.74
N GLY A 272 -5.33 -0.09 -21.75
CA GLY A 272 -5.99 -1.04 -20.85
C GLY A 272 -6.42 -2.31 -21.58
N TYR A 273 -6.39 -3.44 -20.90
CA TYR A 273 -6.82 -4.74 -21.40
C TYR A 273 -8.14 -5.17 -20.74
N ASP A 274 -9.14 -5.49 -21.56
CA ASP A 274 -10.40 -6.08 -21.12
C ASP A 274 -10.28 -7.61 -21.14
N HIS A 275 -10.18 -8.23 -19.96
CA HIS A 275 -10.07 -9.68 -19.82
C HIS A 275 -11.35 -10.45 -20.21
N VAL A 276 -12.50 -9.79 -20.27
CA VAL A 276 -13.76 -10.41 -20.69
C VAL A 276 -13.88 -10.41 -22.22
N ALA A 277 -13.48 -9.32 -22.86
CA ALA A 277 -13.46 -9.21 -24.32
C ALA A 277 -12.20 -9.82 -24.96
N GLU A 278 -11.13 -10.02 -24.17
CA GLU A 278 -9.78 -10.38 -24.64
C GLU A 278 -9.21 -9.35 -25.64
N GLU A 279 -9.46 -8.06 -25.39
CA GLU A 279 -9.07 -6.94 -26.28
C GLU A 279 -8.39 -5.80 -25.50
N SER A 280 -7.33 -5.22 -26.08
CA SER A 280 -6.73 -3.97 -25.59
C SER A 280 -7.43 -2.75 -26.17
N ARG A 281 -7.50 -1.69 -25.38
CA ARG A 281 -7.98 -0.36 -25.79
C ARG A 281 -6.96 0.70 -25.40
N ASP A 282 -6.66 1.55 -26.36
CA ASP A 282 -5.86 2.76 -26.17
C ASP A 282 -6.79 3.92 -25.76
N PHE A 283 -6.56 4.47 -24.57
CA PHE A 283 -7.30 5.62 -24.03
C PHE A 283 -6.62 6.96 -24.29
N GLY A 284 -5.43 6.95 -24.89
CA GLY A 284 -4.67 8.14 -25.26
C GLY A 284 -3.81 8.69 -24.14
N GLU A 285 -3.35 9.93 -24.34
CA GLU A 285 -2.41 10.61 -23.48
C GLU A 285 -3.11 11.56 -22.48
N PHE A 286 -2.68 11.50 -21.23
CA PHE A 286 -3.16 12.31 -20.12
C PHE A 286 -1.99 13.13 -19.57
N SER A 287 -1.96 14.41 -19.91
CA SER A 287 -0.95 15.35 -19.39
C SER A 287 -1.40 15.93 -18.05
N GLY A 288 -0.48 16.02 -17.10
CA GLY A 288 -0.68 16.65 -15.80
C GLY A 288 0.42 17.63 -15.44
N SER A 289 0.10 18.55 -14.53
CA SER A 289 1.04 19.52 -13.96
C SER A 289 0.85 19.60 -12.45
N GLY A 290 1.94 19.83 -11.72
CA GLY A 290 1.93 19.90 -10.26
C GLY A 290 3.15 20.63 -9.71
N GLU A 291 3.34 20.50 -8.40
CA GLU A 291 4.48 21.09 -7.69
C GLU A 291 4.93 20.21 -6.52
N ILE A 292 6.19 20.36 -6.10
CA ILE A 292 6.70 19.82 -4.84
C ILE A 292 6.00 20.54 -3.69
N THR A 293 5.26 19.80 -2.87
CA THR A 293 4.40 20.36 -1.81
C THR A 293 5.12 20.41 -0.47
N SER A 294 5.88 19.36 -0.12
CA SER A 294 6.61 19.26 1.15
C SER A 294 7.69 18.19 1.11
N GLY A 295 8.93 18.55 1.42
CA GLY A 295 10.03 17.57 1.42
C GLY A 295 10.17 16.88 0.06
N ALA A 296 10.02 15.54 0.04
CA ALA A 296 10.02 14.75 -1.18
C ALA A 296 8.65 14.61 -1.84
N GLN A 297 7.58 15.07 -1.21
CA GLN A 297 6.19 14.91 -1.66
C GLN A 297 5.84 15.95 -2.72
N TYR A 298 4.97 15.56 -3.64
CA TYR A 298 4.42 16.43 -4.68
C TYR A 298 2.97 16.07 -4.98
N GLY A 299 2.26 16.98 -5.61
CA GLY A 299 0.89 16.74 -6.08
C GLY A 299 0.53 17.64 -7.26
N GLY A 300 -0.52 17.27 -7.99
CA GLY A 300 -0.98 18.01 -9.15
C GLY A 300 -2.29 17.51 -9.72
N THR A 301 -2.63 18.04 -10.90
CA THR A 301 -3.89 17.74 -11.59
C THR A 301 -3.63 17.34 -13.04
N PHE A 302 -4.46 16.46 -13.59
CA PHE A 302 -4.48 16.17 -15.03
C PHE A 302 -5.35 17.18 -15.77
N ALA A 303 -4.93 17.58 -16.97
CA ALA A 303 -5.67 18.51 -17.82
C ALA A 303 -7.05 17.98 -18.23
N ALA A 304 -7.20 16.65 -18.30
CA ALA A 304 -8.44 15.97 -18.63
C ALA A 304 -9.44 15.89 -17.46
N GLY A 305 -8.98 16.16 -16.23
CA GLY A 305 -9.70 15.87 -14.99
C GLY A 305 -8.96 14.84 -14.15
N GLY A 306 -9.03 14.98 -12.83
CA GLY A 306 -8.35 14.11 -11.87
C GLY A 306 -7.08 14.70 -11.27
N GLU A 307 -6.48 13.95 -10.36
CA GLU A 307 -5.37 14.38 -9.50
C GLU A 307 -4.32 13.28 -9.37
N PHE A 308 -3.11 13.67 -9.01
CA PHE A 308 -2.05 12.75 -8.66
C PHE A 308 -1.27 13.25 -7.44
N TYR A 309 -0.79 12.31 -6.63
CA TYR A 309 -0.01 12.59 -5.44
C TYR A 309 1.12 11.59 -5.30
N GLY A 310 2.34 12.08 -5.07
CA GLY A 310 3.52 11.25 -5.12
C GLY A 310 4.65 11.71 -4.23
N ALA A 311 5.75 10.96 -4.28
CA ALA A 311 6.99 11.31 -3.63
C ALA A 311 8.20 10.87 -4.45
N PHE A 312 9.35 11.47 -4.14
CA PHE A 312 10.66 11.00 -4.57
C PHE A 312 11.25 10.05 -3.53
N PHE A 313 11.96 9.02 -4.00
CA PHE A 313 12.55 7.97 -3.17
C PHE A 313 14.06 7.85 -3.43
N GLY A 314 14.77 7.40 -2.39
CA GLY A 314 16.23 7.24 -2.41
C GLY A 314 16.99 8.53 -2.12
N PRO A 315 18.31 8.45 -1.88
CA PRO A 315 19.11 9.56 -1.37
C PRO A 315 19.28 10.74 -2.34
N GLU A 316 19.03 10.56 -3.63
CA GLU A 316 19.21 11.58 -4.68
C GLU A 316 17.97 11.71 -5.60
N ALA A 317 16.79 11.33 -5.08
CA ALA A 317 15.55 11.23 -5.85
C ALA A 317 15.75 10.36 -7.10
N GLN A 318 16.33 9.17 -6.95
CA GLN A 318 16.59 8.25 -8.07
C GLN A 318 15.29 7.62 -8.61
N GLU A 319 14.32 7.46 -7.71
CA GLU A 319 13.02 6.85 -7.97
C GLU A 319 11.92 7.84 -7.64
N THR A 320 10.77 7.66 -8.27
CA THR A 320 9.54 8.36 -7.90
C THR A 320 8.35 7.42 -8.06
N ALA A 321 7.30 7.64 -7.28
CA ALA A 321 6.02 7.02 -7.54
C ALA A 321 4.90 7.94 -7.09
N PHE A 322 3.75 7.79 -7.73
CA PHE A 322 2.54 8.52 -7.38
C PHE A 322 1.31 7.66 -7.53
N SER A 323 0.32 7.91 -6.68
CA SER A 323 -1.05 7.49 -6.89
C SER A 323 -1.76 8.52 -7.77
N PHE A 324 -2.74 8.07 -8.56
CA PHE A 324 -3.51 8.95 -9.42
C PHE A 324 -4.95 8.48 -9.55
N TYR A 325 -5.82 9.42 -9.88
CA TYR A 325 -7.09 9.13 -10.52
C TYR A 325 -7.30 10.08 -11.70
N ILE A 326 -7.98 9.60 -12.74
CA ILE A 326 -8.40 10.36 -13.91
C ILE A 326 -9.88 10.06 -14.13
N ASP A 327 -10.68 11.12 -14.22
CA ASP A 327 -12.13 11.07 -14.45
C ASP A 327 -12.41 11.85 -15.73
N THR A 328 -12.86 11.13 -16.76
CA THR A 328 -13.24 11.67 -18.07
C THR A 328 -14.54 11.03 -18.54
N SER A 329 -15.13 11.56 -19.62
CA SER A 329 -16.34 10.95 -20.21
C SER A 329 -16.15 9.53 -20.73
N ASP A 330 -14.91 9.10 -20.97
CA ASP A 330 -14.58 7.86 -21.67
C ASP A 330 -13.80 6.88 -20.77
N LEU A 331 -13.27 7.36 -19.65
CA LEU A 331 -12.42 6.60 -18.73
C LEU A 331 -12.50 7.19 -17.33
N ASP A 332 -12.86 6.34 -16.37
CA ASP A 332 -12.58 6.54 -14.96
C ASP A 332 -11.49 5.53 -14.56
N VAL A 333 -10.31 6.00 -14.17
CA VAL A 333 -9.18 5.14 -13.84
C VAL A 333 -8.50 5.61 -12.57
N THR A 334 -8.11 4.65 -11.73
CA THR A 334 -7.37 4.88 -10.50
C THR A 334 -6.21 3.89 -10.42
N GLY A 335 -5.08 4.33 -9.89
CA GLY A 335 -3.92 3.47 -9.76
C GLY A 335 -2.67 4.22 -9.34
N ILE A 336 -1.53 3.62 -9.69
CA ILE A 336 -0.21 4.14 -9.39
C ILE A 336 0.67 4.15 -10.64
N ALA A 337 1.66 5.02 -10.64
CA ALA A 337 2.75 4.99 -11.60
C ALA A 337 4.07 5.12 -10.85
N MET A 338 5.06 4.35 -11.29
CA MET A 338 6.41 4.35 -10.76
C MET A 338 7.39 4.82 -11.83
N GLY A 339 8.41 5.56 -11.42
CA GLY A 339 9.31 6.26 -12.32
C GLY A 339 10.77 6.14 -11.95
N PHE A 340 11.60 5.98 -12.98
CA PHE A 340 13.04 5.80 -12.86
C PHE A 340 13.78 6.92 -13.57
N LYS A 341 14.67 7.60 -12.84
CA LYS A 341 15.45 8.72 -13.36
C LYS A 341 16.31 8.29 -14.56
N LYS A 342 16.23 9.03 -15.66
CA LYS A 342 17.02 8.83 -16.89
C LYS A 342 18.42 9.42 -16.81
#